data_AF-A0A920SU49-F1
#
_entry.id   AF-A0A920SU49-F1
#
_cell.length_a   1.000
_cell.length_b   1.000
_cell.length_c   1.000
_cell.angle_alpha   90.00
_cell.angle_beta   90.00
_cell.angle_gamma   90.00
#
_symmetry.space_group_name_H-M   'P 1'
#
loop_
_entity.id
_entity.type
_entity.pdbx_description
1 polymer ?
#
loop_
_entity_poly.entity_id
_entity_poly.type
_entity_poly.pdbx_seq_one_letter_code
_entity_poly.pdbx_strand_id
1 'polypeptide(L)' 'MAGTVKTHNLSGRENIPLFRVVLHEPQIPPNTGNIIRLCANTGCALHLIEPLGFTLNEPKLRRAGLDYAELSAVTVHPDF' A
#
# COMPACT_ATOMS: atom_id res chain seq x y z
N MET A 1 -19.35 -7.49 -1.35
CA MET A 1 -18.49 -8.66 -1.63
C MET A 1 -17.23 -8.13 -2.31
N ALA A 2 -16.13 -8.03 -1.57
CA ALA A 2 -14.87 -7.53 -2.12
C ALA A 2 -14.31 -8.58 -3.09
N GLY A 3 -14.20 -8.21 -4.36
CA GLY A 3 -13.57 -9.05 -5.37
C GLY A 3 -12.08 -9.09 -5.11
N THR A 4 -11.56 -10.23 -4.66
CA THR A 4 -10.13 -10.54 -4.72
C THR A 4 -9.72 -10.42 -6.19
N VAL A 5 -8.89 -9.42 -6.52
CA VAL A 5 -8.21 -9.40 -7.81
C VAL A 5 -7.32 -10.62 -7.83
N LYS A 6 -7.75 -11.64 -8.58
CA LYS A 6 -6.94 -12.80 -8.91
C LYS A 6 -5.74 -12.26 -9.69
N THR A 7 -4.60 -12.11 -9.03
CA THR A 7 -3.32 -12.03 -9.71
C THR A 7 -3.27 -13.23 -10.65
N HIS A 8 -3.32 -12.99 -11.96
CA HIS A 8 -3.31 -14.06 -12.95
C HIS A 8 -2.01 -14.85 -12.78
N ASN A 9 -2.14 -16.03 -12.17
CA ASN A 9 -1.04 -16.91 -11.84
C ASN A 9 -0.64 -17.65 -13.13
N LEU A 10 0.21 -17.00 -13.93
CA LEU A 10 0.90 -17.64 -15.05
C LEU A 10 2.19 -18.26 -14.49
N SER A 11 2.19 -19.59 -14.35
CA SER A 11 3.36 -20.45 -14.14
C SER A 11 4.28 -20.11 -12.94
N GLY A 12 3.95 -20.59 -11.74
CA GLY A 12 4.94 -21.00 -10.71
C GLY A 12 6.06 -20.03 -10.30
N ARG A 13 5.95 -18.74 -10.60
CA ARG A 13 6.89 -17.72 -10.16
C ARG A 13 6.43 -17.17 -8.82
N GLU A 14 7.38 -16.83 -7.96
CA GLU A 14 7.13 -16.02 -6.76
C GLU A 14 6.20 -14.85 -7.12
N ASN A 15 5.34 -14.44 -6.18
CA ASN A 15 4.35 -13.39 -6.40
C ASN A 15 5.05 -12.02 -6.50
N ILE A 16 5.71 -11.78 -7.62
CA ILE A 16 6.47 -10.56 -7.89
C ILE A 16 5.46 -9.49 -8.29
N PRO A 17 5.34 -8.38 -7.54
CA PRO A 17 4.46 -7.29 -7.90
C PRO A 17 4.90 -6.69 -9.24
N LEU A 18 3.95 -6.58 -10.18
CA LEU A 18 4.17 -6.04 -11.53
C LEU A 18 4.62 -4.57 -11.50
N PHE A 19 4.13 -3.81 -10.53
CA PHE A 19 4.45 -2.39 -10.37
C PHE A 19 4.75 -2.06 -8.91
N ARG A 20 5.61 -1.05 -8.72
CA ARG A 20 5.95 -0.48 -7.42
C ARG A 20 5.59 1.00 -7.42
N VAL A 21 4.84 1.42 -6.41
CA VAL A 21 4.49 2.81 -6.16
C VAL A 21 5.35 3.31 -5.02
N VAL A 22 6.00 4.46 -5.20
CA VAL A 22 6.83 5.10 -4.18
C VAL A 22 6.22 6.44 -3.83
N LEU A 23 5.95 6.67 -2.55
CA LEU A 23 5.56 7.98 -2.02
C LEU A 23 6.74 8.56 -1.24
N HIS A 24 7.33 9.63 -1.77
CA HIS A 24 8.39 10.38 -1.11
C HIS A 24 7.78 11.38 -0.12
N GLU A 25 8.13 11.25 1.17
CA GLU A 25 7.73 12.15 2.25
C GLU A 25 6.23 12.52 2.24
N PRO A 26 5.30 11.54 2.25
CA PRO A 26 3.88 11.84 2.12
C PRO A 26 3.35 12.61 3.33
N GLN A 27 2.62 13.69 3.07
CA GLN A 27 2.14 14.62 4.11
C GLN A 27 0.64 14.52 4.41
N ILE A 28 -0.17 13.97 3.49
CA ILE A 28 -1.63 14.01 3.56
C ILE A 28 -2.18 12.59 3.80
N PRO A 29 -2.58 12.24 5.04
CA PRO A 29 -3.00 10.87 5.37
C PRO A 29 -4.12 10.30 4.47
N PRO A 30 -5.17 11.08 4.11
CA PRO A 30 -6.20 10.61 3.17
C PRO A 30 -5.67 10.17 1.80
N ASN A 31 -4.66 10.86 1.25
CA ASN A 31 -4.07 10.51 -0.05
C ASN A 31 -3.32 9.19 0.06
N THR A 32 -2.51 9.02 1.11
CA THR A 32 -1.80 7.77 1.36
C THR A 32 -2.77 6.61 1.55
N GLY A 33 -3.84 6.81 2.32
CA GLY A 33 -4.88 5.78 2.51
C GLY A 33 -5.49 5.28 1.21
N ASN A 34 -5.85 6.20 0.31
CA ASN A 34 -6.39 5.87 -1.01
C ASN A 34 -5.36 5.11 -1.88
N ILE A 35 -4.08 5.46 -1.79
CA ILE A 35 -3.00 4.81 -2.55
C ILE A 35 -2.71 3.41 -1.99
N ILE A 36 -2.76 3.21 -0.68
CA ILE A 36 -2.63 1.86 -0.09
C ILE A 36 -3.77 0.97 -0.59
N ARG A 37 -5.02 1.46 -0.57
CA ARG A 37 -6.18 0.74 -1.12
C ARG A 37 -6.02 0.43 -2.60
N LEU A 38 -5.53 1.39 -3.39
CA LEU A 38 -5.22 1.15 -4.80
C LEU A 38 -4.23 0.00 -4.96
N CYS A 39 -3.10 0.04 -4.24
CA CYS A 39 -2.06 -0.98 -4.34
C CYS A 39 -2.56 -2.37 -3.90
N ALA A 40 -3.33 -2.44 -2.83
CA ALA A 40 -3.96 -3.68 -2.36
C ALA A 40 -4.91 -4.28 -3.41
N ASN A 41 -5.71 -3.43 -4.08
CA ASN A 41 -6.63 -3.86 -5.13
C ASN A 41 -5.91 -4.24 -6.43
N THR A 42 -4.77 -3.64 -6.75
CA THR A 42 -4.08 -3.88 -8.03
C THR A 42 -2.92 -4.88 -7.93
N GLY A 43 -2.57 -5.32 -6.72
CA GLY A 43 -1.39 -6.15 -6.48
C GLY A 43 -0.06 -5.40 -6.68
N CYS A 44 -0.08 -4.07 -6.59
CA CYS A 44 1.15 -3.27 -6.61
C CYS A 44 1.83 -3.31 -5.23
N ALA A 45 3.16 -3.25 -5.21
CA ALA A 45 3.87 -2.97 -3.97
C ALA A 45 3.87 -1.46 -3.69
N LEU A 46 3.74 -1.10 -2.42
CA LEU A 46 3.79 0.30 -1.98
C LEU A 46 4.99 0.53 -1.08
N HIS A 47 5.77 1.55 -1.42
CA HIS A 47 6.92 2.02 -0.67
C HIS A 47 6.66 3.44 -0.19
N LEU A 48 6.92 3.73 1.08
CA LEU A 48 6.87 5.06 1.67
C LEU A 48 8.28 5.44 2.10
N ILE A 49 8.71 6.67 1.78
CA ILE A 49 10.00 7.19 2.22
C ILE A 49 9.74 8.26 3.28
N GLU A 50 10.42 8.15 4.41
CA GLU A 50 10.36 9.09 5.52
C GLU A 50 11.00 10.45 5.19
N PRO A 51 10.67 11.53 5.93
CA PRO A 51 9.65 11.60 7.00
C PRO A 51 8.21 11.57 6.50
N LEU A 52 7.37 10.78 7.17
CA LEU A 52 5.92 10.81 6.96
C LEU A 52 5.31 11.98 7.75
N GLY A 53 4.43 12.76 7.14
CA GLY A 53 3.70 13.84 7.82
C GLY A 53 2.57 13.36 8.74
N PHE A 54 2.46 12.06 8.99
CA PHE A 54 1.40 11.41 9.78
C PHE A 54 1.86 10.05 10.31
N THR A 55 1.13 9.50 11.29
CA THR A 55 1.39 8.14 11.79
C THR A 55 0.54 7.11 11.06
N LEU A 56 1.12 5.96 10.66
CA LEU A 56 0.40 4.89 9.94
C LEU A 56 -0.78 4.29 10.73
N ASN A 57 -0.77 4.42 12.05
CA ASN A 57 -1.85 3.97 12.94
C ASN A 57 -2.99 4.99 13.13
N GLU A 58 -2.96 6.13 12.44
CA GLU A 58 -3.99 7.16 12.62
C GLU A 58 -5.40 6.67 12.24
N PRO A 59 -6.45 7.08 12.99
CA PRO A 59 -7.83 6.69 12.69
C PRO A 59 -8.28 7.00 11.27
N LYS A 60 -7.69 8.04 10.64
CA LYS A 60 -7.99 8.45 9.27
C LYS A 60 -7.56 7.39 8.24
N LEU A 61 -6.42 6.71 8.45
CA LEU A 61 -5.98 5.61 7.60
C LEU A 61 -6.87 4.39 7.79
N ARG A 62 -7.21 4.03 9.03
CA ARG A 62 -8.16 2.94 9.31
C ARG A 62 -9.54 3.16 8.66
N ARG A 63 -10.01 4.42 8.61
CA ARG A 63 -11.27 4.80 7.97
C ARG A 63 -11.24 4.75 6.44
N ALA A 64 -10.07 4.73 5.80
CA ALA A 64 -9.95 4.42 4.36
C ALA A 64 -10.34 2.95 4.05
N GLY A 65 -10.75 2.20 5.07
CA GLY A 65 -11.12 0.80 5.01
C GLY A 65 -9.92 -0.11 5.19
N LEU A 66 -8.75 0.42 5.55
CA LEU A 66 -7.50 -0.32 5.63
C LEU A 66 -7.58 -1.43 6.68
N ASP A 67 -7.67 -2.67 6.20
CA ASP A 67 -7.45 -3.88 6.97
C ASP A 67 -5.97 -3.98 7.37
N TYR A 68 -5.66 -4.65 8.47
CA TYR A 68 -4.27 -4.94 8.86
C TYR A 68 -3.51 -5.69 7.75
N ALA A 69 -4.22 -6.51 6.96
CA ALA A 69 -3.67 -7.22 5.82
C ALA A 69 -3.24 -6.29 4.69
N GLU A 70 -3.97 -5.21 4.43
CA GLU A 70 -3.62 -4.22 3.39
C GLU A 70 -2.38 -3.40 3.79
N LEU A 71 -2.20 -3.14 5.09
CA LEU A 71 -0.99 -2.47 5.61
C LEU A 71 0.26 -3.36 5.57
N SER A 72 0.09 -4.69 5.59
CA SER A 72 1.23 -5.64 5.59
C SER A 72 2.06 -5.63 4.29
N ALA A 73 1.50 -5.07 3.21
CA ALA A 73 2.18 -4.94 1.92
C ALA A 73 2.91 -3.58 1.74
N VAL A 74 2.93 -2.73 2.76
CA VAL A 74 3.60 -1.42 2.74
C VAL A 74 5.01 -1.54 3.31
N THR A 75 6.02 -1.08 2.57
CA THR A 75 7.39 -0.98 3.07
C THR A 75 7.73 0.48 3.35
N VAL A 76 8.30 0.78 4.52
CA VAL A 76 8.77 2.12 4.88
C VAL A 76 10.29 2.16 4.82
N HIS A 77 10.84 3.21 4.23
CA HIS A 77 12.29 3.45 4.09
C HIS A 77 12.66 4.74 4.83
N PRO A 78 13.80 4.77 5.54
CA PRO A 78 14.25 5.97 6.25
C PRO A 78 14.67 7.11 5.31
N ASP A 79 15.12 6.78 4.10
CA ASP A 79 15.64 7.70 3.08
C ASP A 79 15.49 7.10 1.66
N PHE A 80 15.92 7.85 0.64
CA PHE A 80 15.79 7.52 -0.79
C PHE A 80 16.92 6.63 -1.33
#